data_AF-A0A938WXW8-F1
#
_entry.id   AF-A0A938WXW8-F1
#
_cell.length_a   1.000
_cell.length_b   1.000
_cell.length_c   1.000
_cell.angle_alpha   90.00
_cell.angle_beta   90.00
_cell.angle_gamma   90.00
#
_symmetry.space_group_name_H-M   'P 1'
#
loop_
_entity.id
_entity.type
_entity.pdbx_description
1 polymer ?
#
loop_
_entity_poly.entity_id
_entity_poly.type
_entity_poly.pdbx_seq_one_letter_code
_entity_poly.pdbx_strand_id
1 'polypeptide(L)'
;SVCREINSISKSFKHVPEELKGLDKLLADKYFCNFSLFQSLPDAWAIDQIFPIVPLQRLNERPTRSATLQDITCDSDGKIANFVTNRNISNILPVHALRKNEPYYLGVFLVGAYQEILGDMHNLFGDTNAAHITVKDGKYHIDQIIDGETVEEVLEYVQYNPKKLVRQLEVWVTKSVKEGKISLEEGKEFLSNYRSGLYGYTYLE
;
A
#
# COMPACT_ATOMS: atom_id res chain seq x y z
N SER A 1 28.42 9.04 3.08
CA SER A 1 28.57 8.54 1.69
C SER A 1 28.79 9.72 0.79
N VAL A 2 29.75 9.63 -0.13
CA VAL A 2 30.13 10.68 -1.08
C VAL A 2 28.93 11.24 -1.84
N CYS A 3 27.99 10.37 -2.28
CA CYS A 3 26.80 10.83 -3.02
C CYS A 3 25.90 11.76 -2.19
N ARG A 4 25.72 11.50 -0.89
CA ARG A 4 24.89 12.36 -0.02
C ARG A 4 25.52 13.73 0.20
N GLU A 5 26.84 13.78 0.27
CA GLU A 5 27.60 15.02 0.40
C GLU A 5 27.53 15.85 -0.88
N ILE A 6 27.72 15.21 -2.04
CA ILE A 6 27.50 15.82 -3.36
C ILE A 6 26.08 16.38 -3.47
N ASN A 7 25.05 15.63 -3.01
CA ASN A 7 23.66 16.12 -3.01
C ASN A 7 23.45 17.37 -2.15
N SER A 8 24.12 17.45 -1.00
CA SER A 8 24.00 18.60 -0.13
C SER A 8 24.66 19.84 -0.75
N ILE A 9 25.80 19.65 -1.41
CA ILE A 9 26.54 20.73 -2.08
C ILE A 9 25.78 21.19 -3.32
N SER A 10 25.23 20.28 -4.12
CA SER A 10 24.52 20.61 -5.37
C SER A 10 23.33 21.53 -5.11
N LYS A 11 22.61 21.37 -3.98
CA LYS A 11 21.51 22.23 -3.55
C LYS A 11 21.90 23.69 -3.26
N SER A 12 23.19 23.96 -3.04
CA SER A 12 23.70 25.33 -2.85
C SER A 12 24.02 26.06 -4.16
N PHE A 13 24.05 25.35 -5.28
CA PHE A 13 24.33 25.95 -6.59
C PHE A 13 23.11 26.69 -7.14
N LYS A 14 23.34 27.87 -7.72
CA LYS A 14 22.30 28.61 -8.47
C LYS A 14 21.80 27.84 -9.69
N HIS A 15 22.67 27.03 -10.30
CA HIS A 15 22.33 26.16 -11.41
C HIS A 15 22.93 24.78 -11.16
N VAL A 16 22.06 23.80 -10.92
CA VAL A 16 22.47 22.42 -10.67
C VAL A 16 22.84 21.76 -12.00
N PRO A 17 24.05 21.20 -12.16
CA PRO A 17 24.44 20.42 -13.34
C PRO A 17 23.42 19.32 -13.64
N GLU A 18 23.19 19.04 -14.92
CA GLU A 18 22.21 18.04 -15.40
C GLU A 18 22.41 16.68 -14.73
N GLU A 19 23.66 16.26 -14.56
CA GLU A 19 24.06 14.98 -13.96
C GLU A 19 23.65 14.85 -12.49
N LEU A 20 23.47 15.98 -11.81
CA LEU A 20 23.13 16.04 -10.38
C LEU A 20 21.65 16.27 -10.12
N LYS A 21 20.85 16.62 -11.13
CA LYS A 21 19.40 16.89 -10.97
C LYS A 21 18.62 15.66 -10.49
N GLY A 22 19.00 14.45 -10.88
CA GLY A 22 18.32 13.21 -10.51
C GLY A 22 18.73 12.62 -9.14
N LEU A 23 19.71 13.25 -8.48
CA LEU A 23 20.40 12.63 -7.36
C LEU A 23 19.54 12.57 -6.09
N ASP A 24 18.60 13.52 -5.92
CA ASP A 24 17.58 13.47 -4.87
C ASP A 24 16.67 12.24 -4.97
N LYS A 25 16.26 11.88 -6.20
CA LYS A 25 15.43 10.69 -6.45
C LYS A 25 16.22 9.40 -6.22
N LEU A 26 17.49 9.37 -6.63
CA LEU A 26 18.36 8.20 -6.46
C LEU A 26 18.71 7.91 -4.99
N LEU A 27 18.82 8.96 -4.18
CA LEU A 27 19.14 8.85 -2.75
C LEU A 27 17.91 8.79 -1.84
N ALA A 28 16.71 8.95 -2.41
CA ALA A 28 15.47 8.89 -1.66
C ALA A 28 15.26 7.49 -1.07
N ASP A 29 14.76 7.46 0.16
CA ASP A 29 14.30 6.22 0.75
C ASP A 29 13.08 5.70 -0.02
N LYS A 30 12.85 4.39 0.05
CA LYS A 30 11.66 3.75 -0.54
C LYS A 30 10.73 3.35 0.59
N TYR A 31 9.54 3.95 0.65
CA TYR A 31 8.55 3.66 1.67
C TYR A 31 7.46 2.81 1.02
N PHE A 32 7.38 1.54 1.43
CA PHE A 32 6.33 0.63 0.99
C PHE A 32 5.07 0.91 1.80
N CYS A 33 3.98 1.17 1.09
CA CYS A 33 2.69 1.52 1.64
C CYS A 33 1.73 0.37 1.36
N ASN A 34 0.99 -0.07 2.37
CA ASN A 34 0.04 -1.17 2.26
C ASN A 34 -1.25 -0.72 1.54
N PHE A 35 -1.16 -0.55 0.22
CA PHE A 35 -2.27 -0.25 -0.69
C PHE A 35 -1.88 -0.71 -2.11
N SER A 36 -2.80 -0.55 -3.07
CA SER A 36 -2.54 -0.77 -4.50
C SER A 36 -2.78 0.53 -5.24
N LEU A 37 -1.79 1.00 -6.00
CA LEU A 37 -1.92 2.21 -6.82
C LEU A 37 -3.01 2.04 -7.87
N PHE A 38 -3.10 0.86 -8.47
CA PHE A 38 -4.06 0.54 -9.52
C PHE A 38 -5.50 0.46 -9.01
N GLN A 39 -5.69 0.02 -7.76
CA GLN A 39 -7.02 -0.03 -7.14
C GLN A 39 -7.46 1.36 -6.67
N SER A 40 -6.62 2.05 -5.88
CA SER A 40 -7.06 3.25 -5.17
C SER A 40 -6.74 4.56 -5.88
N LEU A 41 -5.76 4.57 -6.80
CA LEU A 41 -5.26 5.77 -7.48
C LEU A 41 -5.00 5.55 -8.99
N PRO A 42 -5.96 5.01 -9.76
CA PRO A 42 -5.75 4.69 -11.18
C PRO A 42 -5.29 5.89 -12.02
N ASP A 43 -5.87 7.07 -11.82
CA ASP A 43 -5.45 8.29 -12.54
C ASP A 43 -3.98 8.71 -12.27
N ALA A 44 -3.43 8.38 -11.08
CA ALA A 44 -2.01 8.66 -10.80
C ALA A 44 -1.11 7.84 -11.72
N TRP A 45 -1.52 6.61 -12.05
CA TRP A 45 -0.81 5.73 -12.97
C TRP A 45 -1.11 6.06 -14.43
N ALA A 46 -2.38 6.26 -14.79
CA ALA A 46 -2.80 6.36 -16.18
C ALA A 46 -2.49 7.72 -16.83
N ILE A 47 -2.58 8.81 -16.07
CA ILE A 47 -2.50 10.18 -16.62
C ILE A 47 -1.61 11.12 -15.80
N ASP A 48 -0.73 10.56 -14.95
CA ASP A 48 0.17 11.31 -14.06
C ASP A 48 -0.56 12.31 -13.13
N GLN A 49 -1.81 12.02 -12.76
CA GLN A 49 -2.58 12.88 -11.85
C GLN A 49 -1.87 12.99 -10.50
N ILE A 50 -1.74 14.22 -10.00
CA ILE A 50 -1.03 14.49 -8.75
C ILE A 50 -2.01 14.62 -7.60
N PHE A 51 -1.85 13.77 -6.59
CA PHE A 51 -2.61 13.82 -5.35
C PHE A 51 -1.78 14.43 -4.22
N PRO A 52 -2.36 15.30 -3.36
CA PRO A 52 -1.70 15.71 -2.13
C PRO A 52 -1.56 14.51 -1.18
N ILE A 53 -0.34 14.24 -0.73
CA ILE A 53 -0.03 13.16 0.22
C ILE A 53 0.69 13.74 1.42
N VAL A 54 0.18 13.46 2.63
CA VAL A 54 0.80 13.92 3.88
C VAL A 54 0.80 12.83 4.95
N PRO A 55 1.80 12.83 5.85
CA PRO A 55 1.72 12.03 7.08
C PRO A 55 0.53 12.46 7.92
N LEU A 56 -0.19 11.50 8.52
CA LEU A 56 -1.32 11.79 9.42
C LEU A 56 -0.89 11.94 10.89
N GLN A 57 0.39 11.69 11.16
CA GLN A 57 0.97 11.66 12.51
C GLN A 57 2.26 12.48 12.54
N ARG A 58 2.66 12.88 13.76
CA ARG A 58 3.93 13.60 14.01
C ARG A 58 4.05 14.93 13.25
N LEU A 59 2.93 15.58 12.96
CA LEU A 59 2.88 16.85 12.21
C LEU A 59 3.58 18.03 12.91
N ASN A 60 3.86 17.91 14.21
CA ASN A 60 4.63 18.85 15.00
C ASN A 60 6.15 18.58 14.96
N GLU A 61 6.58 17.46 14.37
CA GLU A 61 7.98 17.14 14.15
C GLU A 61 8.42 17.58 12.75
N ARG A 62 9.69 17.95 12.59
CA ARG A 62 10.24 18.25 11.27
C ARG A 62 10.57 16.94 10.54
N PRO A 63 10.12 16.73 9.29
CA PRO A 63 10.54 15.60 8.47
C PRO A 63 12.07 15.56 8.30
N THR A 64 12.67 14.38 8.45
CA THR A 64 14.13 14.16 8.39
C THR A 64 14.58 13.23 7.27
N ARG A 65 13.62 12.74 6.47
CA ARG A 65 13.83 11.85 5.33
C ARG A 65 13.15 12.40 4.09
N SER A 66 13.67 11.98 2.95
CA SER A 66 13.06 12.20 1.64
C SER A 66 12.79 10.84 1.06
N ALA A 67 11.53 10.55 0.74
CA ALA A 67 11.11 9.24 0.27
C ALA A 67 10.31 9.31 -1.02
N THR A 68 10.38 8.23 -1.79
CA THR A 68 9.36 7.89 -2.79
C THR A 68 8.41 6.86 -2.19
N LEU A 69 7.16 6.87 -2.61
CA LEU A 69 6.16 5.93 -2.12
C LEU A 69 5.99 4.81 -3.15
N GLN A 70 6.00 3.58 -2.67
CA GLN A 70 5.76 2.39 -3.45
C GLN A 70 4.56 1.67 -2.84
N ASP A 71 3.71 1.14 -3.69
CA ASP A 71 2.65 0.24 -3.26
C ASP A 71 3.24 -1.17 -3.00
N ILE A 72 2.39 -2.13 -2.64
CA ILE A 72 2.81 -3.52 -2.38
C ILE A 72 2.62 -4.44 -3.58
N THR A 73 2.30 -3.89 -4.75
CA THR A 73 2.17 -4.69 -5.97
C THR A 73 3.54 -5.14 -6.46
N CYS A 74 3.54 -6.16 -7.33
CA CYS A 74 4.77 -6.64 -7.95
C CYS A 74 5.17 -5.82 -9.17
N ASP A 75 4.35 -4.84 -9.56
CA ASP A 75 4.60 -4.00 -10.71
C ASP A 75 5.49 -2.81 -10.34
N SER A 76 6.50 -2.56 -11.18
CA SER A 76 7.41 -1.42 -11.00
C SER A 76 6.73 -0.06 -11.19
N ASP A 77 5.54 -0.03 -11.79
CA ASP A 77 4.70 1.16 -11.96
C ASP A 77 3.82 1.46 -10.74
N GLY A 78 3.76 0.55 -9.76
CA GLY A 78 3.18 0.76 -8.42
C GLY A 78 3.98 1.75 -7.56
N LYS A 79 4.29 2.93 -8.10
CA LYS A 79 5.11 3.96 -7.44
C LYS A 79 4.54 5.36 -7.67
N ILE A 80 4.58 6.18 -6.62
CA ILE A 80 4.29 7.62 -6.72
C ILE A 80 5.62 8.35 -6.69
N ALA A 81 5.91 9.08 -7.77
CA ALA A 81 7.19 9.75 -7.98
C ALA A 81 7.06 11.27 -8.21
N ASN A 82 5.84 11.82 -8.11
CA ASN A 82 5.55 13.24 -8.23
C ASN A 82 4.66 13.66 -7.05
N PHE A 83 5.09 14.65 -6.29
CA PHE A 83 4.44 15.11 -5.06
C PHE A 83 4.26 16.63 -5.07
N VAL A 84 3.16 17.11 -4.50
CA VAL A 84 2.96 18.54 -4.26
C VAL A 84 3.75 18.98 -3.03
N THR A 85 4.71 19.91 -3.19
CA THR A 85 5.49 20.44 -2.06
C THR A 85 5.62 21.97 -2.16
N ASN A 86 5.27 22.72 -1.11
CA ASN A 86 5.49 24.18 -0.97
C ASN A 86 5.53 25.00 -2.28
N ARG A 87 4.51 24.81 -3.14
CA ARG A 87 4.25 25.47 -4.44
C ARG A 87 4.86 24.88 -5.72
N ASN A 88 5.63 23.79 -5.64
CA ASN A 88 6.20 23.11 -6.80
C ASN A 88 5.96 21.59 -6.76
N ILE A 89 6.01 20.96 -7.93
CA ILE A 89 6.06 19.50 -8.04
C ILE A 89 7.49 19.06 -7.68
N SER A 90 7.60 18.10 -6.78
CA SER A 90 8.87 17.48 -6.38
C SER A 90 8.83 15.98 -6.63
N ASN A 91 9.99 15.40 -6.88
CA ASN A 91 10.12 13.95 -7.10
C ASN A 91 10.29 13.14 -5.82
N ILE A 92 10.24 13.81 -4.67
CA ILE A 92 10.42 13.23 -3.34
C ILE A 92 9.43 13.85 -2.36
N LEU A 93 8.96 13.04 -1.40
CA LEU A 93 8.11 13.46 -0.30
C LEU A 93 8.95 13.60 0.98
N PRO A 94 8.97 14.79 1.63
CA PRO A 94 9.53 14.93 2.97
C PRO A 94 8.70 14.12 3.98
N VAL A 95 9.33 13.15 4.63
CA VAL A 95 8.67 12.27 5.61
C VAL A 95 9.52 12.12 6.88
N HIS A 96 8.89 11.63 7.94
CA HIS A 96 9.58 11.27 9.17
C HIS A 96 10.28 9.92 9.01
N ALA A 97 11.42 9.75 9.68
CA ALA A 97 12.00 8.41 9.81
C ALA A 97 11.02 7.47 10.53
N LEU A 98 10.84 6.27 9.97
CA LEU A 98 10.06 5.20 10.57
C LEU A 98 10.70 4.74 11.89
N ARG A 99 9.86 4.45 12.89
CA ARG A 99 10.26 3.91 14.19
C ARG A 99 9.72 2.49 14.31
N LYS A 100 10.51 1.60 14.91
CA LYS A 100 10.12 0.20 15.08
C LYS A 100 8.87 0.11 15.95
N ASN A 101 7.90 -0.71 15.54
CA ASN A 101 6.64 -0.94 16.24
C ASN A 101 5.75 0.31 16.41
N GLU A 102 5.98 1.36 15.62
CA GLU A 102 5.10 2.53 15.57
C GLU A 102 4.42 2.57 14.19
N PRO A 103 3.07 2.54 14.12
CA PRO A 103 2.39 2.68 12.84
C PRO A 103 2.70 4.07 12.27
N TYR A 104 2.79 4.14 10.94
CA TYR A 104 3.06 5.39 10.24
C TYR A 104 2.09 5.54 9.08
N TYR A 105 1.02 6.31 9.30
CA TYR A 105 -0.04 6.47 8.31
C TYR A 105 0.19 7.68 7.41
N LEU A 106 -0.09 7.47 6.12
CA LEU A 106 -0.15 8.52 5.11
C LEU A 106 -1.62 8.70 4.70
N GLY A 107 -2.02 9.94 4.48
CA GLY A 107 -3.30 10.28 3.86
C GLY A 107 -3.07 10.77 2.45
N VAL A 108 -3.86 10.23 1.51
CA VAL A 108 -3.95 10.72 0.13
C VAL A 108 -5.27 11.47 -0.01
N PHE A 109 -5.21 12.71 -0.48
CA PHE A 109 -6.36 13.61 -0.51
C PHE A 109 -6.79 13.89 -1.94
N LEU A 110 -8.01 14.42 -2.10
CA LEU A 110 -8.61 14.75 -3.39
C LEU A 110 -8.86 13.54 -4.31
N VAL A 111 -9.14 12.37 -3.70
CA VAL A 111 -9.40 11.10 -4.39
C VAL A 111 -10.89 10.83 -4.65
N GLY A 112 -11.78 11.77 -4.31
CA GLY A 112 -13.23 11.55 -4.30
C GLY A 112 -13.93 11.55 -5.67
N ALA A 113 -13.20 11.74 -6.76
CA ALA A 113 -13.75 11.71 -8.12
C ALA A 113 -12.96 10.72 -8.98
N TYR A 114 -13.66 9.92 -9.78
CA TYR A 114 -13.13 8.88 -10.68
C TYR A 114 -12.42 7.69 -10.02
N GLN A 115 -11.63 7.91 -8.96
CA GLN A 115 -10.71 6.90 -8.42
C GLN A 115 -11.38 5.59 -8.02
N GLU A 116 -12.50 5.65 -7.31
CA GLU A 116 -13.19 4.46 -6.77
C GLU A 116 -13.73 3.56 -7.89
N ILE A 117 -14.37 4.14 -8.92
CA ILE A 117 -15.01 3.34 -9.99
C ILE A 117 -14.02 2.89 -11.07
N LEU A 118 -12.86 3.54 -11.18
CA LEU A 118 -11.83 3.20 -12.18
C LEU A 118 -10.77 2.23 -11.65
N GLY A 119 -10.84 1.85 -10.37
CA GLY A 119 -9.90 0.90 -9.77
C GLY A 119 -9.94 -0.48 -10.45
N ASP A 120 -8.78 -1.12 -10.56
CA ASP A 120 -8.66 -2.50 -11.07
C ASP A 120 -7.93 -3.41 -10.06
N MET A 121 -8.30 -4.68 -10.06
CA MET A 121 -7.82 -5.73 -9.17
C MET A 121 -6.42 -6.24 -9.56
N HIS A 122 -5.48 -5.32 -9.80
CA HIS A 122 -4.11 -5.67 -10.12
C HIS A 122 -3.50 -6.49 -8.97
N ASN A 123 -2.86 -7.62 -9.30
CA ASN A 123 -2.39 -8.60 -8.32
C ASN A 123 -3.48 -9.18 -7.39
N LEU A 124 -4.76 -9.11 -7.77
CA LEU A 124 -5.89 -9.57 -6.97
C LEU A 124 -6.04 -8.80 -5.63
N PHE A 125 -5.55 -7.56 -5.58
CA PHE A 125 -5.93 -6.64 -4.50
C PHE A 125 -7.32 -6.10 -4.81
N GLY A 126 -8.31 -6.44 -3.98
CA GLY A 126 -9.69 -6.01 -4.15
C GLY A 126 -9.97 -4.64 -3.52
N ASP A 127 -11.25 -4.30 -3.42
CA ASP A 127 -11.68 -3.03 -2.84
C ASP A 127 -11.19 -2.81 -1.41
N THR A 128 -10.91 -1.55 -1.10
CA THR A 128 -10.48 -1.16 0.25
C THR A 128 -11.65 -0.90 1.18
N ASN A 129 -11.46 -1.10 2.49
CA ASN A 129 -12.43 -0.66 3.50
C ASN A 129 -12.77 0.83 3.34
N ALA A 130 -14.06 1.16 3.33
CA ALA A 130 -14.56 2.52 3.29
C ALA A 130 -15.41 2.83 4.53
N ALA A 131 -15.36 4.08 5.00
CA ALA A 131 -16.15 4.53 6.14
C ALA A 131 -16.78 5.90 5.87
N HIS A 132 -18.08 6.01 6.16
CA HIS A 132 -18.79 7.28 6.15
C HIS A 132 -18.73 7.93 7.53
N ILE A 133 -18.23 9.17 7.59
CA ILE A 133 -18.01 9.88 8.85
C ILE A 133 -18.73 11.23 8.82
N THR A 134 -19.66 11.44 9.77
CA THR A 134 -20.28 12.73 10.01
C THR A 134 -19.64 13.42 11.20
N VAL A 135 -19.40 14.73 11.09
CA VAL A 135 -18.91 15.56 12.20
C VAL A 135 -19.99 16.55 12.61
N LYS A 136 -20.43 16.48 13.87
CA LYS A 136 -21.43 17.36 14.45
C LYS A 136 -21.03 17.73 15.88
N ASP A 137 -21.19 19.01 16.24
CA ASP A 137 -20.93 19.51 17.59
C ASP A 137 -19.52 19.17 18.12
N GLY A 138 -18.52 19.17 17.23
CA GLY A 138 -17.13 18.86 17.56
C GLY A 138 -16.84 17.38 17.84
N LYS A 139 -17.79 16.48 17.59
CA LYS A 139 -17.63 15.03 17.68
C LYS A 139 -17.81 14.39 16.31
N TYR A 140 -17.07 13.32 16.06
CA TYR A 140 -17.25 12.50 14.87
C TYR A 140 -18.12 11.28 15.19
N HIS A 141 -18.87 10.83 14.20
CA HIS A 141 -19.65 9.61 14.22
C HIS A 141 -19.33 8.81 12.95
N ILE A 142 -19.08 7.52 13.10
CA ILE A 142 -18.95 6.60 11.97
C ILE A 142 -20.36 6.09 11.67
N ASP A 143 -20.93 6.56 10.56
CA ASP A 143 -22.31 6.26 10.19
C ASP A 143 -22.42 4.89 9.53
N GLN A 144 -21.40 4.52 8.75
CA GLN A 144 -21.34 3.28 8.01
C GLN A 144 -19.90 2.83 7.81
N ILE A 145 -19.68 1.52 7.87
CA ILE A 145 -18.45 0.86 7.44
C ILE A 145 -18.86 -0.07 6.29
N ILE A 146 -18.10 0.00 5.21
CA ILE A 146 -18.19 -0.90 4.06
C ILE A 146 -16.88 -1.67 4.09
N ASP A 147 -16.98 -2.96 4.34
CA ASP A 147 -15.82 -3.84 4.36
C ASP A 147 -15.28 -3.98 2.93
N GLY A 148 -13.96 -3.95 2.81
CA GLY A 148 -13.27 -4.23 1.57
C GLY A 148 -13.24 -5.73 1.27
N GLU A 149 -12.73 -6.08 0.10
CA GLU A 149 -12.84 -7.44 -0.42
C GLU A 149 -11.84 -8.40 0.23
N THR A 150 -12.30 -9.62 0.40
CA THR A 150 -11.52 -10.76 0.85
C THR A 150 -10.89 -11.52 -0.32
N VAL A 151 -9.88 -12.34 -0.04
CA VAL A 151 -9.26 -13.20 -1.07
C VAL A 151 -10.29 -14.16 -1.68
N GLU A 152 -11.28 -14.60 -0.90
CA GLU A 152 -12.41 -15.42 -1.36
C GLU A 152 -13.17 -14.71 -2.50
N GLU A 153 -13.62 -13.49 -2.25
CA GLU A 153 -14.41 -12.69 -3.19
C GLU A 153 -13.62 -12.41 -4.48
N VAL A 154 -12.36 -11.98 -4.34
CA VAL A 154 -11.49 -11.73 -5.49
C VAL A 154 -11.29 -12.99 -6.35
N LEU A 155 -11.14 -14.16 -5.73
CA LEU A 155 -11.02 -15.43 -6.44
C LEU A 155 -12.32 -15.84 -7.16
N GLU A 156 -13.49 -15.49 -6.63
CA GLU A 156 -14.76 -15.75 -7.31
C GLU A 156 -14.89 -14.96 -8.61
N TYR A 157 -14.40 -13.71 -8.68
CA TYR A 157 -14.40 -12.93 -9.92
C TYR A 157 -13.61 -13.62 -11.03
N VAL A 158 -12.44 -14.17 -10.71
CA VAL A 158 -11.62 -14.96 -11.65
C VAL A 158 -12.09 -16.40 -11.81
N GLN A 159 -13.34 -16.69 -11.46
CA GLN A 159 -14.05 -17.96 -11.70
C GLN A 159 -13.51 -19.16 -10.93
N TYR A 160 -12.79 -18.92 -9.83
CA TYR A 160 -12.48 -19.97 -8.87
C TYR A 160 -13.68 -20.22 -7.96
N ASN A 161 -13.72 -21.43 -7.38
CA ASN A 161 -14.70 -21.76 -6.36
C ASN A 161 -13.97 -22.00 -5.04
N PRO A 162 -13.98 -21.02 -4.12
CA PRO A 162 -13.24 -21.09 -2.86
C PRO A 162 -13.60 -22.33 -2.02
N LYS A 163 -14.89 -22.71 -1.99
CA LYS A 163 -15.35 -23.93 -1.31
C LYS A 163 -14.72 -25.21 -1.89
N LYS A 164 -14.55 -25.29 -3.21
CA LYS A 164 -13.83 -26.41 -3.85
C LYS A 164 -12.35 -26.39 -3.50
N LEU A 165 -11.71 -25.22 -3.44
CA LEU A 165 -10.30 -25.09 -3.06
C LEU A 165 -10.05 -25.60 -1.64
N VAL A 166 -10.86 -25.16 -0.67
CA VAL A 166 -10.81 -25.64 0.72
C VAL A 166 -10.98 -27.16 0.77
N ARG A 167 -11.98 -27.71 0.08
CA ARG A 167 -12.23 -29.16 0.06
C ARG A 167 -11.08 -29.96 -0.56
N GLN A 168 -10.46 -29.45 -1.61
CA GLN A 168 -9.29 -30.09 -2.21
C GLN A 168 -8.12 -30.12 -1.22
N LEU A 169 -7.90 -29.01 -0.51
CA LEU A 169 -6.84 -28.92 0.49
C LEU A 169 -7.08 -29.89 1.66
N GLU A 170 -8.30 -30.01 2.15
CA GLU A 170 -8.68 -30.98 3.19
C GLU A 170 -8.35 -32.42 2.79
N VAL A 171 -8.63 -32.79 1.53
CA VAL A 171 -8.29 -34.11 1.00
C VAL A 171 -6.77 -34.32 0.98
N TRP A 172 -5.99 -33.32 0.55
CA TRP A 172 -4.53 -33.38 0.52
C TRP A 172 -3.93 -33.50 1.91
N VAL A 173 -4.38 -32.68 2.87
CA VAL A 173 -3.94 -32.73 4.26
C VAL A 173 -4.25 -34.08 4.87
N THR A 174 -5.48 -34.60 4.68
CA THR A 174 -5.87 -35.92 5.20
C THR A 174 -4.99 -37.03 4.63
N LYS A 175 -4.64 -36.96 3.34
CA LYS A 175 -3.73 -37.92 2.71
C LYS A 175 -2.32 -37.83 3.30
N SER A 176 -1.77 -36.63 3.46
CA SER A 176 -0.43 -36.42 4.02
C SER A 176 -0.32 -36.90 5.47
N VAL A 177 -1.37 -36.72 6.28
CA VAL A 177 -1.43 -37.28 7.65
C VAL A 177 -1.42 -38.81 7.62
N LYS A 178 -2.20 -39.44 6.73
CA LYS A 178 -2.22 -40.91 6.59
C LYS A 178 -0.89 -41.49 6.12
N GLU A 179 -0.17 -40.75 5.29
CA GLU A 179 1.18 -41.11 4.81
C GLU A 179 2.29 -40.82 5.83
N GLY A 180 1.96 -40.22 6.99
CA GLY A 180 2.92 -39.89 8.03
C GLY A 180 3.88 -38.75 7.66
N LYS A 181 3.55 -37.94 6.64
CA LYS A 181 4.37 -36.79 6.22
C LYS A 181 4.24 -35.59 7.15
N ILE A 182 3.08 -35.46 7.77
CA ILE A 182 2.74 -34.43 8.76
C ILE A 182 1.93 -35.07 9.88
N SER A 183 1.98 -34.47 11.06
CA SER A 183 1.15 -34.82 12.20
C SER A 183 -0.29 -34.34 12.04
N LEU A 184 -1.19 -34.87 12.88
CA LEU A 184 -2.59 -34.42 12.92
C LEU A 184 -2.71 -32.94 13.35
N GLU A 185 -1.83 -32.48 14.23
CA GLU A 185 -1.81 -31.11 14.73
C GLU A 185 -1.36 -30.14 13.63
N GLU A 186 -0.24 -30.43 12.96
CA GLU A 186 0.23 -29.65 11.79
C GLU A 186 -0.82 -29.60 10.69
N GLY A 187 -1.54 -30.70 10.44
CA GLY A 187 -2.62 -30.73 9.45
C GLY A 187 -3.78 -29.79 9.81
N LYS A 188 -4.17 -29.72 11.09
CA LYS A 188 -5.22 -28.78 11.55
C LYS A 188 -4.76 -27.33 11.46
N GLU A 189 -3.54 -27.06 11.89
CA GLU A 189 -2.94 -25.73 11.82
C GLU A 189 -2.86 -25.25 10.36
N PHE A 190 -2.39 -26.10 9.45
CA PHE A 190 -2.30 -25.78 8.02
C PHE A 190 -3.66 -25.41 7.41
N LEU A 191 -4.72 -26.17 7.71
CA LEU A 191 -6.07 -25.86 7.24
C LEU A 191 -6.61 -24.56 7.86
N SER A 192 -6.30 -24.30 9.14
CA SER A 192 -6.67 -23.06 9.81
C SER A 192 -6.01 -21.85 9.15
N ASN A 193 -4.69 -21.92 8.93
CA ASN A 193 -3.92 -20.85 8.28
C ASN A 193 -4.41 -20.58 6.85
N TYR A 194 -4.67 -21.64 6.08
CA TYR A 194 -5.21 -21.50 4.73
C TYR A 194 -6.58 -20.81 4.72
N ARG A 195 -7.50 -21.22 5.60
CA ARG A 195 -8.82 -20.58 5.71
C ARG A 195 -8.71 -19.14 6.17
N SER A 196 -7.82 -18.84 7.13
CA SER A 196 -7.59 -17.48 7.59
C SER A 196 -7.09 -16.57 6.47
N GLY A 197 -6.20 -17.07 5.60
CA GLY A 197 -5.75 -16.31 4.43
C GLY A 197 -6.83 -16.18 3.35
N LEU A 198 -7.59 -17.24 3.09
CA LEU A 198 -8.64 -17.24 2.06
C LEU A 198 -9.81 -16.29 2.41
N TYR A 199 -10.24 -16.27 3.66
CA TYR A 199 -11.32 -15.38 4.13
C TYR A 199 -10.78 -14.06 4.70
N GLY A 200 -9.47 -13.85 4.60
CA GLY A 200 -8.80 -12.63 5.04
C GLY A 200 -8.92 -11.53 4.00
N TYR A 201 -8.64 -10.31 4.45
CA TYR A 201 -8.55 -9.13 3.60
C TYR A 201 -7.40 -9.27 2.58
N THR A 202 -7.55 -8.69 1.39
CA THR A 202 -6.55 -8.87 0.32
C THR A 202 -5.21 -8.19 0.59
N TYR A 203 -5.17 -7.22 1.51
CA TYR A 203 -3.97 -6.44 1.85
C TYR A 203 -3.18 -7.06 3.01
N LEU A 204 -1.94 -6.61 3.20
CA LEU A 204 -1.00 -7.23 4.13
C LEU A 204 -1.29 -6.85 5.60
N GLU A 205 -0.79 -7.68 6.53
CA GLU A 205 -0.76 -7.44 7.99
C GLU A 205 0.63 -7.04 8.49
#